data_AF-A0A359MXI6-F1
#
_entry.id   AF-A0A359MXI6-F1
#
_cell.length_a   1.000
_cell.length_b   1.000
_cell.length_c   1.000
_cell.angle_alpha   90.00
_cell.angle_beta   90.00
_cell.angle_gamma   90.00
#
_symmetry.space_group_name_H-M   'P 1'
#
loop_
_entity.id
_entity.type
_entity.pdbx_description
1 polymer ?
#
loop_
_entity_poly.entity_id
_entity_poly.type
_entity_poly.pdbx_seq_one_letter_code
_entity_poly.pdbx_strand_id
1 'polypeptide(L)'
;MNQLLQTAAQQTLIEIDQAGLTKRQRVISSRQGTIVTVDGKDYLNFCANNYLGLSGKQELVDVAKQALEKYGFGLSSVRFICGTQTIHQDLEAKLAQWFHKEAAISFTSCWDANEAAFATILSDQDAVLTDELNHASLIDGIRLC
;
A
#
# COMPACT_ATOMS: atom_id res chain seq x y z
N MET A 1 19.32 21.58 11.60
CA MET A 1 19.05 20.21 12.10
C MET A 1 19.97 19.98 13.30
N ASN A 2 19.43 19.50 14.43
CA ASN A 2 20.18 19.41 15.69
C ASN A 2 21.33 18.40 15.57
N GLN A 3 22.56 18.79 15.94
CA GLN A 3 23.75 17.94 15.90
C GLN A 3 23.57 16.65 16.72
N LEU A 4 22.81 16.70 17.82
CA LEU A 4 22.46 15.51 18.61
C LEU A 4 21.63 14.50 17.80
N LEU A 5 20.67 14.96 17.00
CA LEU A 5 19.85 14.09 16.16
C LEU A 5 20.70 13.40 15.08
N GLN A 6 21.65 14.13 14.50
CA GLN A 6 22.56 13.56 13.50
C GLN A 6 23.45 12.47 14.10
N THR A 7 24.04 12.73 15.27
CA THR A 7 24.87 11.75 15.98
C THR A 7 24.06 10.51 16.36
N ALA A 8 22.86 10.69 16.91
CA ALA A 8 22.00 9.57 17.28
C ALA A 8 21.60 8.72 16.05
N ALA A 9 21.19 9.35 14.96
CA ALA A 9 20.83 8.65 13.73
C ALA A 9 22.02 7.88 13.13
N GLN A 10 23.22 8.47 13.12
CA GLN A 10 24.43 7.79 12.65
C GLN A 10 24.78 6.58 13.51
N GLN A 11 24.68 6.72 14.84
CA GLN A 11 24.94 5.62 15.77
C GLN A 11 23.96 4.46 15.53
N THR A 12 22.65 4.75 15.37
CA THR A 12 21.65 3.73 15.03
C THR A 12 21.94 3.05 13.68
N LEU A 13 22.38 3.78 12.67
CA LEU A 13 22.75 3.20 11.37
C LEU A 13 23.95 2.25 11.48
N ILE A 14 24.95 2.60 12.30
CA ILE A 14 26.11 1.73 12.57
C ILE A 14 25.65 0.44 13.25
N GLU A 15 24.76 0.53 14.23
CA GLU A 15 24.21 -0.64 14.94
C GLU A 15 23.42 -1.55 14.00
N ILE A 16 22.58 -1.00 13.13
CA ILE A 16 21.83 -1.76 12.11
C ILE A 16 22.80 -2.50 11.16
N ASP A 17 23.89 -1.84 10.77
CA ASP A 17 24.88 -2.41 9.86
C ASP A 17 25.71 -3.51 10.51
N GLN A 18 26.17 -3.29 11.75
CA GLN A 18 26.87 -4.29 12.56
C GLN A 18 26.00 -5.52 12.84
N ALA A 19 24.69 -5.34 12.97
CA ALA A 19 23.72 -6.43 13.12
C ALA A 19 23.38 -7.14 11.80
N GLY A 20 23.86 -6.67 10.64
CA GLY A 20 23.51 -7.24 9.33
C GLY A 20 22.05 -7.02 8.92
N LEU A 21 21.36 -6.07 9.54
CA LEU A 21 19.93 -5.77 9.30
C LEU A 21 19.72 -4.70 8.22
N THR A 22 20.81 -4.22 7.62
CA THR A 22 20.78 -3.21 6.58
C THR A 22 20.02 -3.70 5.34
N LYS A 23 18.91 -3.02 5.04
CA LYS A 23 18.12 -3.27 3.83
C LYS A 23 18.65 -2.41 2.68
N ARG A 24 19.04 -3.04 1.58
CA ARG A 24 19.44 -2.37 0.33
C ARG A 24 18.38 -2.61 -0.74
N GLN A 25 17.99 -1.56 -1.43
CA GLN A 25 17.06 -1.67 -2.56
C GLN A 25 17.82 -2.17 -3.80
N ARG A 26 17.18 -3.05 -4.56
CA ARG A 26 17.61 -3.43 -5.90
C ARG A 26 16.68 -2.77 -6.92
N VAL A 27 17.26 -2.10 -7.90
CA VAL A 27 16.48 -1.33 -8.88
C VAL A 27 16.05 -2.25 -10.02
N ILE A 28 14.73 -2.38 -10.21
CA ILE A 28 14.15 -3.07 -11.35
C ILE A 28 14.01 -2.06 -12.50
N SER A 29 14.56 -2.38 -13.67
CA SER A 29 14.54 -1.54 -14.87
C SER A 29 13.62 -2.05 -15.99
N SER A 30 12.82 -3.08 -15.71
CA SER A 30 11.81 -3.63 -16.62
C SER A 30 10.39 -3.43 -16.07
N ARG A 31 9.38 -3.84 -16.86
CA ARG A 31 8.03 -4.07 -16.32
C ARG A 31 8.05 -5.18 -15.28
N GLN A 32 7.10 -5.14 -14.35
CA GLN A 32 6.88 -6.21 -13.38
C GLN A 32 6.31 -7.46 -14.07
N GLY A 33 6.80 -8.65 -13.72
CA GLY A 33 6.40 -9.91 -14.35
C GLY A 33 7.21 -11.10 -13.86
N THR A 34 7.07 -12.24 -14.55
CA THR A 34 7.85 -13.46 -14.25
C THR A 34 9.35 -13.24 -14.45
N ILE A 35 9.74 -12.41 -15.42
CA ILE A 35 11.12 -11.99 -15.65
C ILE A 35 11.23 -10.49 -15.36
N VAL A 36 12.24 -10.10 -14.57
CA VAL A 36 12.58 -8.70 -14.30
C VAL A 36 14.05 -8.43 -14.57
N THR A 37 14.36 -7.23 -15.05
CA THR A 37 15.75 -6.78 -15.25
C THR A 37 16.23 -6.03 -14.02
N VAL A 38 17.35 -6.48 -13.43
CA VAL A 38 18.03 -5.84 -12.29
C VAL A 38 19.51 -5.73 -12.65
N ASP A 39 20.09 -4.53 -12.53
CA ASP A 39 21.49 -4.25 -12.88
C ASP A 39 21.86 -4.72 -14.31
N GLY A 40 20.93 -4.54 -15.25
CA GLY A 40 21.10 -4.92 -16.66
C GLY A 40 21.03 -6.43 -16.94
N LYS A 41 20.63 -7.25 -15.97
CA LYS A 41 20.49 -8.71 -16.13
C LYS A 41 19.07 -9.16 -15.82
N ASP A 42 18.61 -10.16 -16.55
CA ASP A 42 17.28 -10.73 -16.38
C ASP A 42 17.27 -11.83 -15.31
N TYR A 43 16.25 -11.80 -14.45
CA TYR A 43 16.03 -12.78 -13.39
C TYR A 43 14.59 -13.26 -13.38
N LEU A 44 14.38 -14.52 -12.97
CA LEU A 44 13.06 -14.99 -12.57
C LEU A 44 12.66 -14.34 -11.24
N ASN A 45 11.51 -13.69 -11.21
CA ASN A 45 11.03 -12.98 -10.03
C ASN A 45 10.12 -13.87 -9.15
N PHE A 46 10.70 -14.41 -8.07
CA PHE A 46 9.99 -15.22 -7.07
C PHE A 46 9.67 -14.46 -5.77
N CYS A 47 9.84 -13.14 -5.73
CA CYS A 47 9.66 -12.32 -4.52
C CYS A 47 8.68 -11.16 -4.70
N ALA A 48 7.77 -11.26 -5.68
CA ALA A 48 6.70 -10.29 -5.90
C ALA A 48 5.33 -10.81 -5.46
N ASN A 49 4.45 -9.89 -5.07
CA ASN A 49 3.04 -10.16 -4.77
C ASN A 49 2.17 -10.19 -6.04
N ASN A 50 2.76 -10.47 -7.20
CA ASN A 50 2.08 -10.44 -8.50
C ASN A 50 1.50 -11.82 -8.86
N TYR A 51 0.69 -12.38 -7.97
CA TYR A 51 0.23 -13.77 -8.02
C TYR A 51 -0.49 -14.14 -9.33
N LEU A 52 -1.29 -13.22 -9.87
CA LEU A 52 -2.08 -13.43 -11.10
C LEU A 52 -1.37 -12.88 -12.36
N GLY A 53 -0.14 -12.38 -12.22
CA GLY A 53 0.63 -11.83 -13.33
C GLY A 53 0.00 -10.58 -13.95
N LEU A 54 -0.80 -9.81 -13.21
CA LEU A 54 -1.55 -8.66 -13.74
C LEU A 54 -0.73 -7.38 -13.81
N SER A 55 0.23 -7.17 -12.89
CA SER A 55 0.92 -5.87 -12.72
C SER A 55 1.63 -5.35 -13.98
N GLY A 56 2.05 -6.23 -14.88
CA GLY A 56 2.74 -5.87 -16.14
C GLY A 56 1.89 -6.00 -17.40
N LYS A 57 0.61 -6.38 -17.30
CA LYS A 57 -0.22 -6.68 -18.48
C LYS A 57 -0.54 -5.42 -19.28
N GLN A 58 -0.30 -5.50 -20.60
CA GLN A 58 -0.54 -4.39 -21.52
C GLN A 58 -2.01 -3.95 -21.55
N GLU A 59 -2.94 -4.89 -21.47
CA GLU A 59 -4.38 -4.59 -21.40
C GLU A 59 -4.74 -3.65 -20.25
N LEU A 60 -4.20 -3.86 -19.04
CA LEU A 60 -4.46 -2.99 -17.89
C LEU A 60 -3.81 -1.61 -18.05
N VAL A 61 -2.65 -1.55 -18.70
CA VAL A 61 -1.97 -0.28 -19.02
C VAL A 61 -2.84 0.55 -19.97
N ASP A 62 -3.45 -0.09 -20.97
CA ASP A 62 -4.28 0.61 -21.94
C ASP A 62 -5.61 1.09 -21.32
N VAL A 63 -6.22 0.31 -20.43
CA VAL A 63 -7.38 0.75 -19.63
C VAL A 63 -7.01 1.92 -18.71
N ALA A 64 -5.84 1.88 -18.07
CA ALA A 64 -5.38 2.97 -17.21
C ALA A 64 -5.18 4.28 -18.00
N LYS A 65 -4.63 4.23 -19.21
CA LYS A 65 -4.51 5.40 -20.10
C LYS A 65 -5.88 6.00 -20.43
N GLN A 66 -6.86 5.17 -20.77
CA GLN A 66 -8.22 5.64 -21.06
C GLN A 66 -8.87 6.30 -19.84
N ALA A 67 -8.65 5.73 -18.64
CA ALA A 67 -9.13 6.31 -17.40
C ALA A 67 -8.49 7.69 -17.13
N LEU A 68 -7.18 7.83 -17.35
CA LEU A 68 -6.48 9.11 -17.21
C LEU A 68 -7.05 10.19 -18.13
N GLU A 69 -7.34 9.86 -19.39
CA GLU A 69 -7.95 10.84 -20.31
C GLU A 69 -9.37 11.21 -19.94
N LYS A 70 -10.15 10.27 -19.40
CA LYS A 70 -11.54 10.52 -19.01
C LYS A 70 -11.66 11.28 -17.68
N TYR A 71 -10.84 10.94 -16.70
CA TYR A 71 -11.00 11.37 -15.30
C TYR A 71 -9.95 12.38 -14.83
N GLY A 72 -8.87 12.57 -15.60
CA GLY A 72 -7.73 13.40 -15.22
C GLY A 72 -6.71 12.65 -14.36
N PHE A 73 -5.58 13.31 -14.07
CA PHE A 73 -4.45 12.72 -13.35
C PHE A 73 -4.67 12.62 -11.83
N GLY A 74 -5.37 13.58 -11.24
CA GLY A 74 -5.57 13.65 -9.80
C GLY A 74 -6.74 14.55 -9.42
N LEU A 75 -7.19 14.42 -8.17
CA LEU A 75 -8.40 15.07 -7.66
C LEU A 75 -8.12 16.29 -6.79
N SER A 76 -6.90 16.44 -6.29
CA SER A 76 -6.48 17.52 -5.37
C SER A 76 -7.44 17.74 -4.18
N SER A 77 -8.11 16.67 -3.71
CA SER A 77 -9.15 16.77 -2.68
C SER A 77 -9.44 15.41 -2.06
N VAL A 78 -9.97 15.43 -0.83
CA VAL A 78 -10.51 14.25 -0.15
C VAL A 78 -11.92 13.93 -0.64
N ARG A 79 -12.39 12.70 -0.36
CA ARG A 79 -13.65 12.16 -0.89
C ARG A 79 -14.86 13.07 -0.68
N PHE A 80 -15.06 13.62 0.52
CA PHE A 80 -16.29 14.35 0.85
C PHE A 80 -16.35 15.79 0.31
N ILE A 81 -15.22 16.39 -0.07
CA ILE A 81 -15.18 17.78 -0.54
C ILE A 81 -15.43 17.83 -2.05
N CYS A 82 -14.45 17.39 -2.84
CA CYS A 82 -14.56 17.29 -4.30
C CYS A 82 -13.68 16.18 -4.89
N GLY A 83 -13.31 15.20 -4.06
CA GLY A 83 -12.47 14.06 -4.46
C GLY A 83 -13.22 12.79 -4.82
N THR A 84 -14.54 12.83 -5.02
CA THR A 84 -15.31 11.65 -5.44
C THR A 84 -15.78 11.79 -6.88
N GLN A 85 -15.29 10.90 -7.75
CA GLN A 85 -15.77 10.74 -9.12
C GLN A 85 -16.59 9.45 -9.27
N THR A 86 -17.34 9.33 -10.37
CA THR A 86 -18.16 8.13 -10.65
C THR A 86 -17.37 6.83 -10.61
N ILE A 87 -16.12 6.82 -11.08
CA ILE A 87 -15.25 5.62 -11.04
C ILE A 87 -15.00 5.09 -9.62
N HIS A 88 -15.01 5.95 -8.59
CA HIS A 88 -14.84 5.53 -7.21
C HIS A 88 -16.08 4.77 -6.72
N GLN A 89 -17.27 5.31 -6.99
CA GLN A 89 -18.53 4.65 -6.63
C GLN A 89 -18.73 3.35 -7.41
N ASP A 90 -18.39 3.34 -8.70
CA ASP A 90 -18.44 2.13 -9.53
C ASP A 90 -17.50 1.03 -9.01
N LEU A 91 -16.30 1.40 -8.55
CA LEU A 91 -15.35 0.47 -7.94
C LEU A 91 -15.91 -0.10 -6.63
N GLU A 92 -16.39 0.77 -5.74
CA GLU A 92 -16.94 0.38 -4.44
C GLU A 92 -18.16 -0.55 -4.59
N ALA A 93 -19.08 -0.24 -5.51
CA ALA A 93 -20.22 -1.09 -5.81
C ALA A 93 -19.79 -2.47 -6.34
N LYS A 94 -18.83 -2.52 -7.27
CA LYS A 94 -18.29 -3.78 -7.80
C LYS A 94 -17.59 -4.61 -6.73
N LEU A 95 -16.83 -3.99 -5.84
CA LEU A 95 -16.17 -4.67 -4.73
C LEU A 95 -17.20 -5.24 -3.74
N ALA A 96 -18.20 -4.45 -3.36
CA ALA A 96 -19.28 -4.91 -2.48
C ALA A 96 -20.00 -6.12 -3.08
N GLN A 97 -20.35 -6.05 -4.37
CA GLN A 97 -20.97 -7.16 -5.09
C GLN A 97 -20.06 -8.39 -5.13
N TRP A 98 -18.78 -8.21 -5.47
CA TRP A 98 -17.81 -9.30 -5.62
C TRP A 98 -17.56 -10.05 -4.31
N PHE A 99 -17.45 -9.33 -3.19
CA PHE A 99 -17.20 -9.91 -1.87
C PHE A 99 -18.48 -10.25 -1.10
N HIS A 100 -19.66 -10.11 -1.73
CA HIS A 100 -20.97 -10.32 -1.12
C HIS A 100 -21.15 -9.53 0.19
N LYS A 101 -20.84 -8.23 0.14
CA LYS A 101 -20.98 -7.27 1.24
C LYS A 101 -22.04 -6.22 0.89
N GLU A 102 -22.59 -5.57 1.92
CA GLU A 102 -23.61 -4.52 1.75
C GLU A 102 -23.04 -3.26 1.10
N ALA A 103 -21.79 -2.92 1.43
CA ALA A 103 -21.07 -1.78 0.88
C ALA A 103 -19.55 -2.03 0.91
N ALA A 104 -18.80 -1.18 0.22
CA ALA A 104 -17.35 -1.10 0.29
C ALA A 104 -16.91 0.36 0.30
N ILE A 105 -15.73 0.62 0.86
CA ILE A 105 -15.08 1.93 0.87
C ILE A 105 -13.64 1.77 0.39
N SER A 106 -13.21 2.61 -0.55
CA SER A 106 -11.86 2.57 -1.10
C SER A 106 -10.89 3.46 -0.30
N PHE A 107 -9.72 2.92 0.03
CA PHE A 107 -8.58 3.64 0.60
C PHE A 107 -7.40 3.62 -0.38
N THR A 108 -6.44 4.53 -0.18
CA THR A 108 -5.20 4.58 -0.97
C THR A 108 -4.29 3.37 -0.75
N SER A 109 -4.39 2.73 0.41
CA SER A 109 -3.70 1.49 0.72
C SER A 109 -4.48 0.65 1.72
N CYS A 110 -4.17 -0.65 1.81
CA CYS A 110 -4.70 -1.51 2.88
C CYS A 110 -4.13 -1.14 4.27
N TRP A 111 -3.00 -0.42 4.31
CA TRP A 111 -2.47 0.12 5.55
C TRP A 111 -3.44 1.15 6.14
N ASP A 112 -3.80 2.16 5.34
CA ASP A 112 -4.75 3.22 5.74
C ASP A 112 -6.13 2.65 6.09
N ALA A 113 -6.58 1.63 5.36
CA ALA A 113 -7.87 0.97 5.62
C ALA A 113 -7.91 0.31 7.01
N ASN A 114 -6.82 -0.36 7.40
CA ASN A 114 -6.73 -1.01 8.70
C ASN A 114 -6.65 0.00 9.84
N GLU A 115 -5.86 1.07 9.69
CA GLU A 115 -5.79 2.15 10.69
C GLU A 115 -7.14 2.83 10.87
N ALA A 116 -7.83 3.15 9.76
CA ALA A 116 -9.14 3.80 9.81
C ALA A 116 -10.23 2.89 10.41
N ALA A 117 -10.18 1.58 10.16
CA ALA A 117 -11.20 0.66 10.63
C ALA A 117 -11.29 0.64 12.16
N PHE A 118 -10.17 0.39 12.85
CA PHE A 118 -10.16 0.30 14.31
C PHE A 118 -10.49 1.62 14.99
N ALA A 119 -9.83 2.71 14.57
CA ALA A 119 -10.03 4.03 15.16
C ALA A 119 -11.46 4.57 15.00
N THR A 120 -12.23 4.05 14.04
CA THR A 120 -13.62 4.48 13.79
C THR A 120 -14.64 3.65 14.57
N ILE A 121 -14.38 2.37 14.80
CA ILE A 121 -15.39 1.44 15.35
C ILE A 121 -15.18 1.12 16.83
N LEU A 122 -13.99 1.36 17.38
CA LEU A 122 -13.65 1.04 18.76
C LEU A 122 -13.67 2.28 19.66
N SER A 123 -13.83 2.04 20.95
CA SER A 123 -13.74 3.01 22.04
C SER A 123 -12.86 2.48 23.18
N ASP A 124 -12.62 3.31 24.19
CA ASP A 124 -11.88 2.93 25.41
C ASP A 124 -12.61 1.88 26.28
N GLN A 125 -13.85 1.53 25.92
CA GLN A 125 -14.64 0.47 26.56
C GLN A 125 -14.49 -0.89 25.86
N ASP A 126 -13.82 -0.94 24.71
CA ASP A 126 -13.70 -2.14 23.90
C ASP A 126 -12.35 -2.84 24.12
N ALA A 127 -12.27 -4.10 23.69
CA ALA A 127 -11.03 -4.87 23.69
C ALA A 127 -10.83 -5.56 22.33
N VAL A 128 -9.59 -5.61 21.86
CA VAL A 128 -9.22 -6.27 20.59
C VAL A 128 -8.38 -7.51 20.88
N LEU A 129 -8.84 -8.66 20.38
CA LEU A 129 -8.07 -9.89 20.36
C LEU A 129 -7.40 -10.01 18.98
N THR A 130 -6.07 -10.07 18.97
CA THR A 130 -5.27 -10.10 17.74
C THR A 130 -4.36 -11.32 17.71
N ASP A 131 -4.11 -11.85 16.52
CA ASP A 131 -3.11 -12.88 16.28
C ASP A 131 -1.69 -12.29 16.36
N GLU A 132 -0.71 -13.08 16.81
CA GLU A 132 0.70 -12.67 16.97
C GLU A 132 1.35 -12.29 15.63
N LEU A 133 0.93 -12.93 14.53
CA LEU A 133 1.51 -12.72 13.19
C LEU A 133 0.69 -11.76 12.33
N ASN A 134 -0.25 -11.02 12.94
CA ASN A 134 -1.00 -10.01 12.23
C ASN A 134 -0.08 -8.96 11.60
N HIS A 135 -0.47 -8.49 10.42
CA HIS A 135 0.30 -7.52 9.67
C HIS A 135 0.49 -6.23 10.49
N ALA A 136 1.64 -5.58 10.33
CA ALA A 136 2.01 -4.38 11.09
C ALA A 136 0.94 -3.27 11.03
N SER A 137 0.25 -3.10 9.91
CA SER A 137 -0.85 -2.12 9.81
C SER A 137 -2.03 -2.38 10.74
N LEU A 138 -2.32 -3.64 11.07
CA LEU A 138 -3.36 -3.97 12.04
C LEU A 138 -2.88 -3.59 13.46
N ILE A 139 -1.63 -3.93 13.77
CA ILE A 139 -0.99 -3.58 15.05
C ILE A 139 -0.96 -2.06 15.23
N ASP A 140 -0.50 -1.33 14.23
CA ASP A 140 -0.43 0.13 14.28
C ASP A 140 -1.82 0.76 14.34
N GLY A 141 -2.81 0.23 13.60
CA GLY A 141 -4.20 0.68 13.72
C GLY A 141 -4.79 0.50 15.12
N ILE A 142 -4.51 -0.63 15.78
CA ILE A 142 -4.96 -0.87 17.16
C ILE A 142 -4.28 0.09 18.15
N ARG A 143 -2.99 0.40 17.95
CA ARG A 143 -2.24 1.32 18.81
C ARG A 143 -2.70 2.78 18.75
N LEU A 144 -3.50 3.14 17.75
CA LEU A 144 -4.09 4.47 17.60
C LEU A 144 -5.41 4.64 18.38
N CYS A 145 -5.98 3.55 18.89
CA CYS A 145 -7.25 3.52 19.63
C CYS A 145 -7.04 3.74 21.13
#